data_AF-A0A0Q3M035-F1
#
_entry.id   AF-A0A0Q3M035-F1
#
_cell.length_a   1.000
_cell.length_b   1.000
_cell.length_c   1.000
_cell.angle_alpha   90.00
_cell.angle_beta   90.00
_cell.angle_gamma   90.00
#
_symmetry.space_group_name_H-M   'P 1'
#
loop_
_entity.id
_entity.type
_entity.pdbx_description
1 polymer ?
#
loop_
_entity_poly.entity_id
_entity_poly.type
_entity_poly.pdbx_seq_one_letter_code
_entity_poly.pdbx_strand_id
1 'polypeptide(L)'
;MGCSPLQIHTFWVDAKNYVEHTRKWYAETIPFPLNFFLPNCMHKQHLERLQLLWGDGYMEDEEKLEKELYRDARECLTLLSQRLGSQKFFFGDS
;
A
#
# COMPACT_ATOMS: atom_id res chain seq x y z
N MET A 1 8.38 -4.06 9.86
CA MET A 1 8.39 -3.08 8.75
C MET A 1 6.94 -2.85 8.34
N GLY A 2 6.37 -1.70 8.69
CA GLY A 2 5.00 -1.38 8.29
C GLY A 2 4.99 -0.91 6.84
N CYS A 3 4.16 -1.52 5.98
CA CYS A 3 3.89 -0.97 4.65
C CYS A 3 3.35 0.45 4.78
N SER A 4 3.78 1.35 3.89
CA SER A 4 3.26 2.71 3.88
C SER A 4 1.78 2.71 3.48
N PRO A 5 0.97 3.67 3.96
CA PRO A 5 -0.45 3.74 3.64
C PRO A 5 -0.72 3.82 2.13
N LEU A 6 0.18 4.47 1.36
CA LEU A 6 0.11 4.50 -0.11
C LEU A 6 0.24 3.10 -0.71
N GLN A 7 1.20 2.29 -0.27
CA GLN A 7 1.33 0.91 -0.78
C GLN A 7 0.06 0.11 -0.51
N ILE A 8 -0.51 0.24 0.70
CA ILE A 8 -1.75 -0.45 1.04
C ILE A 8 -2.90 0.02 0.14
N HIS A 9 -3.04 1.32 -0.08
CA HIS A 9 -4.04 1.89 -0.99
C HIS A 9 -3.88 1.36 -2.42
N THR A 10 -2.69 1.46 -2.98
CA THR A 10 -2.43 1.02 -4.35
C THR A 10 -2.66 -0.48 -4.52
N PHE A 11 -2.24 -1.33 -3.57
CA PHE A 11 -2.39 -2.79 -3.72
C PHE A 11 -3.80 -3.30 -3.41
N TRP A 12 -4.52 -2.67 -2.48
CA TRP A 12 -5.75 -3.23 -1.92
C TRP A 12 -6.99 -2.35 -2.09
N VAL A 13 -6.87 -1.05 -2.35
CA VAL A 13 -8.01 -0.13 -2.47
C VAL A 13 -8.26 0.28 -3.92
N ASP A 14 -7.20 0.56 -4.69
CA ASP A 14 -7.32 0.82 -6.13
C ASP A 14 -7.93 -0.40 -6.82
N ALA A 15 -9.19 -0.26 -7.25
CA ALA A 15 -9.96 -1.34 -7.85
C ALA A 15 -9.31 -1.87 -9.13
N LYS A 16 -8.62 -1.00 -9.89
CA LYS A 16 -7.93 -1.39 -11.12
C LYS A 16 -6.72 -2.26 -10.78
N ASN A 17 -5.89 -1.81 -9.86
CA ASN A 17 -4.69 -2.55 -9.48
C ASN A 17 -5.01 -3.84 -8.70
N TYR A 18 -6.02 -3.82 -7.84
CA TYR A 18 -6.45 -5.00 -7.08
C TYR A 18 -6.95 -6.12 -8.00
N VAL A 19 -7.78 -5.82 -8.99
CA VAL A 19 -8.35 -6.82 -9.90
C VAL A 19 -7.34 -7.27 -10.96
N GLU A 20 -6.55 -6.36 -11.51
CA GLU A 20 -5.63 -6.68 -12.60
C GLU A 20 -4.35 -7.33 -12.12
N HIS A 21 -3.82 -6.94 -10.96
CA HIS A 21 -2.49 -7.34 -10.50
C HIS A 21 -2.54 -8.12 -9.18
N THR A 22 -3.07 -7.55 -8.10
CA THR A 22 -2.98 -8.16 -6.76
C THR A 22 -3.70 -9.51 -6.72
N ARG A 23 -4.96 -9.57 -7.16
CA ARG A 23 -5.74 -10.82 -7.14
C ARG A 23 -5.15 -11.89 -8.05
N LYS A 24 -4.71 -11.53 -9.27
CA LYS A 24 -4.14 -12.49 -10.23
C LYS A 24 -2.81 -13.05 -9.75
N TRP A 25 -1.93 -12.19 -9.21
CA TRP A 25 -0.65 -12.63 -8.66
C TRP A 25 -0.84 -13.61 -7.50
N TYR A 26 -1.77 -13.33 -6.59
CA TYR A 26 -2.11 -14.28 -5.51
C TYR A 26 -2.79 -15.56 -6.04
N ALA A 27 -3.60 -15.47 -7.10
CA ALA A 27 -4.20 -16.63 -7.76
C ALA A 27 -3.16 -17.57 -8.37
N GLU A 28 -2.10 -17.02 -8.94
CA GLU A 28 -1.01 -17.75 -9.60
C GLU A 28 0.04 -18.28 -8.62
N THR A 29 0.33 -17.52 -7.56
CA THR A 29 1.43 -17.82 -6.63
C THR A 29 1.01 -18.76 -5.50
N ILE A 30 -0.28 -18.79 -5.15
CA ILE A 30 -0.77 -19.55 -3.99
C ILE A 30 -1.51 -20.82 -4.42
N PRO A 31 -1.22 -21.97 -3.80
CA PRO A 31 -1.92 -23.21 -4.12
C PRO A 31 -3.38 -23.17 -3.67
N PHE A 32 -4.22 -23.90 -4.42
CA PHE A 32 -5.60 -24.15 -4.04
C PHE A 32 -5.67 -24.81 -2.65
N PRO A 33 -6.64 -24.42 -1.78
CA PRO A 33 -7.77 -23.51 -2.02
C PRO A 33 -7.54 -22.07 -1.55
N LEU A 34 -6.39 -21.79 -0.92
CA LEU A 34 -6.14 -20.52 -0.22
C LEU A 34 -6.13 -19.31 -1.15
N ASN A 35 -5.82 -19.51 -2.43
CA ASN A 35 -5.80 -18.45 -3.43
C ASN A 35 -7.15 -17.74 -3.64
N PHE A 36 -8.27 -18.39 -3.29
CA PHE A 36 -9.62 -17.80 -3.39
C PHE A 36 -9.97 -16.93 -2.17
N PHE A 37 -9.44 -17.29 -0.99
CA PHE A 37 -9.83 -16.68 0.28
C PHE A 37 -8.84 -15.61 0.75
N LEU A 38 -7.55 -15.86 0.55
CA LEU A 38 -6.49 -15.00 1.08
C LEU A 38 -6.55 -13.57 0.54
N PRO A 39 -6.74 -13.32 -0.78
CA PRO A 39 -6.86 -11.95 -1.29
C PRO A 39 -8.02 -11.18 -0.65
N ASN A 40 -9.18 -11.85 -0.48
CA ASN A 40 -10.35 -11.22 0.12
C ASN A 40 -10.16 -10.93 1.62
N CYS A 41 -9.52 -11.84 2.37
CA CYS A 41 -9.20 -11.60 3.77
C CYS A 41 -8.24 -10.43 3.94
N MET A 42 -7.17 -10.39 3.13
CA MET A 42 -6.17 -9.32 3.21
C MET A 42 -6.76 -7.97 2.77
N HIS A 43 -7.56 -7.95 1.70
CA HIS A 43 -8.29 -6.76 1.27
C HIS A 43 -9.13 -6.16 2.41
N LYS A 44 -9.95 -6.98 3.08
CA LYS A 44 -10.77 -6.54 4.21
C LYS A 44 -9.93 -6.01 5.38
N GLN A 45 -8.90 -6.75 5.78
CA GLN A 45 -8.02 -6.33 6.88
C GLN A 45 -7.32 -5.00 6.58
N HIS A 46 -6.89 -4.80 5.33
CA HIS A 46 -6.25 -3.56 4.91
C HIS A 46 -7.25 -2.41 4.86
N LEU A 47 -8.47 -2.64 4.35
CA LEU A 47 -9.53 -1.63 4.33
C LEU A 47 -9.90 -1.18 5.75
N GLU A 48 -10.11 -2.11 6.68
CA GLU A 48 -10.38 -1.82 8.10
C GLU A 48 -9.26 -1.00 8.73
N ARG A 49 -8.01 -1.34 8.43
CA ARG A 49 -6.85 -0.58 8.94
C ARG A 49 -6.82 0.85 8.40
N LEU A 50 -7.17 1.05 7.13
CA LEU A 50 -7.21 2.38 6.52
C LEU A 50 -8.35 3.22 7.09
N GLN A 51 -9.52 2.61 7.32
CA GLN A 51 -10.65 3.26 8.02
C GLN A 51 -10.25 3.70 9.44
N LEU A 52 -9.51 2.88 10.19
CA LEU A 52 -9.03 3.26 11.53
C LEU A 52 -8.03 4.42 11.50
N LEU A 53 -7.20 4.54 10.45
CA LEU A 53 -6.19 5.58 10.33
C LEU A 53 -6.76 6.93 9.89
N TRP A 54 -7.78 6.91 9.03
CA TRP A 54 -8.32 8.13 8.39
C TRP A 54 -9.77 8.47 8.75
N GLY A 55 -10.45 7.60 9.51
CA GLY A 55 -11.82 7.80 9.99
C GLY A 55 -12.92 7.46 8.97
N ASP A 56 -14.18 7.62 9.38
CA ASP A 56 -15.37 7.28 8.57
C ASP A 56 -15.54 8.13 7.29
N GLY A 57 -14.92 9.31 7.23
CA GLY A 57 -14.94 10.18 6.05
C GLY A 57 -14.00 9.73 4.91
N TYR A 58 -13.30 8.61 5.08
CA TYR A 58 -12.31 8.07 4.14
C TYR A 58 -12.84 7.83 2.71
N MET A 59 -14.14 7.55 2.57
CA MET A 59 -14.77 7.23 1.29
C MET A 59 -15.48 8.43 0.63
N GLU A 60 -15.50 9.60 1.27
CA GLU A 60 -16.25 10.76 0.76
C GLU A 60 -15.53 11.51 -0.35
N ASP A 61 -14.19 11.43 -0.40
CA ASP A 61 -13.36 12.16 -1.38
C ASP A 61 -12.08 11.37 -1.72
N GLU A 62 -12.24 10.38 -2.61
CA GLU A 62 -11.18 9.50 -3.09
C GLU A 62 -10.02 10.29 -3.73
N GLU A 63 -10.32 11.35 -4.49
CA GLU A 63 -9.31 12.17 -5.16
C GLU A 63 -8.45 12.96 -4.15
N LYS A 64 -9.08 13.54 -3.13
CA LYS A 64 -8.37 14.24 -2.05
C LYS A 64 -7.49 13.25 -1.27
N LEU A 65 -8.02 12.07 -0.97
CA LEU A 65 -7.27 11.03 -0.29
C LEU A 65 -6.04 10.60 -1.09
N GLU A 66 -6.19 10.32 -2.38
CA GLU A 66 -5.06 9.98 -3.25
C GLU A 66 -3.98 11.07 -3.21
N LYS A 67 -4.38 12.35 -3.30
CA LYS A 67 -3.44 13.48 -3.23
C LYS A 67 -2.67 13.52 -1.90
N GLU A 68 -3.35 13.34 -0.78
CA GLU A 68 -2.72 13.30 0.55
C GLU A 68 -1.75 12.11 0.66
N LEU A 69 -2.17 10.94 0.19
CA LEU A 69 -1.36 9.73 0.15
C LEU A 69 -0.09 9.89 -0.70
N TYR A 70 -0.23 10.46 -1.89
CA TYR A 70 0.88 10.76 -2.77
C TYR A 70 1.81 11.82 -2.18
N ARG A 71 1.27 12.83 -1.48
CA ARG A 71 2.07 13.83 -0.77
C ARG A 71 2.90 13.19 0.33
N ASP A 72 2.27 12.44 1.23
CA ASP A 72 2.95 11.80 2.36
C ASP A 72 4.01 10.80 1.90
N ALA A 73 3.73 10.04 0.84
CA ALA A 73 4.72 9.15 0.24
C ALA A 73 5.90 9.90 -0.38
N ARG A 74 5.64 11.03 -1.06
CA ARG A 74 6.68 11.88 -1.62
C ARG A 74 7.54 12.51 -0.54
N GLU A 75 6.95 12.95 0.56
CA GLU A 75 7.67 13.45 1.73
C GLU A 75 8.56 12.35 2.32
N CYS A 76 8.02 11.15 2.51
CA CYS A 76 8.80 9.99 2.96
C CYS A 76 9.98 9.69 2.03
N LEU A 77 9.75 9.63 0.71
CA LEU A 77 10.82 9.43 -0.28
C LEU A 77 11.84 10.57 -0.27
N THR A 78 11.40 11.81 -0.06
CA THR A 78 12.27 12.97 0.03
C THR A 78 13.15 12.91 1.27
N LEU A 79 12.58 12.57 2.43
CA LEU A 79 13.31 12.38 3.68
C LEU A 79 14.33 11.23 3.57
N LEU A 80 13.93 10.13 2.93
CA LEU A 80 14.82 9.01 2.65
C LEU A 80 15.94 9.42 1.70
N SER A 81 15.64 10.14 0.62
CA SER A 81 16.63 10.66 -0.33
C SER A 81 17.61 11.61 0.33
N GLN A 82 17.12 12.55 1.15
CA GLN A 82 17.96 13.47 1.92
C GLN A 82 18.86 12.73 2.90
N ARG A 83 18.34 11.71 3.59
CA ARG A 83 19.11 10.91 4.54
C ARG A 83 20.16 10.04 3.86
N LEU A 84 19.87 9.54 2.66
CA LEU A 84 20.80 8.76 1.85
C LEU A 84 21.91 9.65 1.26
N GLY A 85 21.58 10.88 0.86
CA GLY A 85 22.53 11.83 0.28
C GLY A 85 23.20 11.25 -0.97
N SER A 86 24.53 11.14 -0.93
CA SER A 86 25.35 10.51 -1.98
C SER A 86 25.77 9.06 -1.66
N GLN A 87 25.32 8.51 -0.54
CA GLN A 87 25.69 7.16 -0.11
C GLN A 87 24.86 6.12 -0.85
N LYS A 88 25.45 4.95 -1.13
CA LYS A 88 24.71 3.84 -1.77
C LYS A 88 23.79 3.09 -0.81
N PHE A 89 24.09 3.17 0.49
CA PHE A 89 23.38 2.44 1.54
C PHE A 89 23.08 3.38 2.72
N PHE A 90 21.96 3.16 3.41
CA PHE A 90 21.53 4.01 4.53
C PHE A 90 22.38 3.88 5.80
N PHE A 91 23.09 2.75 5.98
CA PHE A 91 23.84 2.43 7.18
C PHE A 91 25.33 2.15 6.92
N GLY A 92 25.85 2.56 5.75
CA GLY A 92 27.24 2.31 5.30
C GLY A 92 27.40 1.03 4.46
N ASP A 93 28.58 0.84 3.87
CA ASP A 93 28.94 -0.34 3.06
C ASP A 93 28.99 -1.60 3.95
N SER A 94 27.93 -2.41 3.92
CA SER A 94 27.93 -3.81 4.36
C SER A 94 26.87 -4.59 3.58
#